data_AF-A0A970GTV3-F1
#
_entry.id   AF-A0A970GTV3-F1
#
_cell.length_a   1.000
_cell.length_b   1.000
_cell.length_c   1.000
_cell.angle_alpha   90.00
_cell.angle_beta   90.00
_cell.angle_gamma   90.00
#
_symmetry.space_group_name_H-M   'P 1'
#
loop_
_entity.id
_entity.type
_entity.pdbx_description
1 polymer ?
#
loop_
_entity_poly.entity_id
_entity_poly.type
_entity_poly.pdbx_seq_one_letter_code
_entity_poly.pdbx_strand_id
1 'polypeptide(L)'
;MNYRFAWITVLLLAACTAAHAQGYMTATPWRATNLQHLAVWDNANRAAAGKDGNTLLRRAVRADRKARTVTLLAESCGLSANTTVEFAIVGETSDRTYEALLLTYARAKDIGDALEFIGLPRGQNVSHRAQRYWPSGERVVIKVREFGATNAPARPIEEFVLDRRINSTMVQRGFVYCGSPRVPGTEEGGAEACLADLEAPVSILSLYNEPQTLLDVPRISPQGEVYENYITNPDALLPAGRMMQVTLTPEPRPDGCPRVRPVELTILPSEGPGGVAFLLREGEKGEPQRIEAFGDLLKRLMAIVGQECDPMVTLKIDDAVPLNRAREVCKVLQKIEGENGVRMEPPPKGQIFYKSFLPDEQWRERAKRLTQPWELHVGPVSPTNAVPSLLLVQILEDWSDPNSMDPKLTPVEYPVARFEDIPGTIKKAGRGLPVLLVFAPASAPVGHFMRGVRPVLDTHSTVYVFPEP
;
A
#
# COMPACT_ATOMS: atom_id res chain seq x y z
N MET A 1 -48.65 -1.91 -6.45
CA MET A 1 -48.82 -0.46 -6.27
C MET A 1 -47.62 0.25 -6.93
N ASN A 2 -47.90 0.99 -8.01
CA ASN A 2 -47.09 2.02 -8.69
C ASN A 2 -45.62 1.77 -9.12
N TYR A 3 -45.44 1.13 -10.28
CA TYR A 3 -44.19 1.07 -11.07
C TYR A 3 -43.89 2.34 -11.92
N ARG A 4 -44.66 3.42 -11.76
CA ARG A 4 -44.54 4.64 -12.62
C ARG A 4 -43.63 5.74 -12.07
N PHE A 5 -43.21 5.68 -10.81
CA PHE A 5 -42.30 6.68 -10.22
C PHE A 5 -40.81 6.33 -10.34
N ALA A 6 -40.46 5.08 -10.66
CA ALA A 6 -39.07 4.67 -10.83
C ALA A 6 -38.43 5.18 -12.14
N TRP A 7 -39.23 5.35 -13.20
CA TRP A 7 -38.70 5.71 -14.52
C TRP A 7 -38.35 7.19 -14.69
N ILE A 8 -39.04 8.10 -13.97
CA ILE A 8 -38.76 9.54 -14.05
C ILE A 8 -37.45 9.87 -13.32
N THR A 9 -37.16 9.19 -12.20
CA THR A 9 -35.92 9.38 -11.43
C THR A 9 -34.70 8.83 -12.17
N VAL A 10 -34.85 7.71 -12.89
CA VAL A 10 -33.77 7.12 -13.71
C VAL A 10 -33.50 7.98 -14.96
N LEU A 11 -34.52 8.57 -15.58
CA LEU A 11 -34.34 9.48 -16.73
C LEU A 11 -33.73 10.84 -16.34
N LEU A 12 -34.02 11.37 -15.14
CA LEU A 12 -33.39 12.59 -14.63
C LEU A 12 -31.94 12.36 -14.19
N LEU A 13 -31.61 11.22 -13.58
CA LEU A 13 -30.21 10.85 -13.31
C LEU A 13 -29.43 10.58 -14.60
N ALA A 14 -30.03 9.95 -15.62
CA ALA A 14 -29.39 9.72 -16.92
C ALA A 14 -29.20 11.02 -17.74
N ALA A 15 -30.12 11.99 -17.62
CA ALA A 15 -29.99 13.30 -18.27
C ALA A 15 -28.95 14.18 -17.56
N CYS A 16 -28.84 14.11 -16.23
CA CYS A 16 -27.77 14.78 -15.49
C CYS A 16 -26.40 14.13 -15.72
N THR A 17 -26.29 12.80 -15.83
CA THR A 17 -25.02 12.16 -16.19
C THR A 17 -24.64 12.38 -17.65
N ALA A 18 -25.59 12.45 -18.59
CA ALA A 18 -25.31 12.79 -19.99
C ALA A 18 -24.87 14.26 -20.17
N ALA A 19 -25.49 15.20 -19.43
CA ALA A 19 -25.08 16.61 -19.44
C ALA A 19 -23.72 16.85 -18.75
N HIS A 20 -23.36 16.04 -17.74
CA HIS A 20 -22.02 16.07 -17.13
C HIS A 20 -20.98 15.28 -17.94
N ALA A 21 -21.37 14.26 -18.71
CA ALA A 21 -20.48 13.52 -19.61
C ALA A 21 -20.09 14.33 -20.86
N GLN A 22 -20.92 15.28 -21.30
CA GLN A 22 -20.59 16.20 -22.39
C GLN A 22 -19.59 17.31 -22.01
N GLY A 23 -19.21 17.41 -20.73
CA GLY A 23 -18.11 18.30 -20.29
C GLY A 23 -16.72 17.68 -20.43
N TYR A 24 -16.63 16.36 -20.61
CA TYR A 24 -15.35 15.67 -20.75
C TYR A 24 -14.88 15.74 -22.21
N MET A 25 -13.77 16.44 -22.43
CA MET A 25 -13.09 16.70 -23.72
C MET A 25 -13.49 17.94 -24.52
N THR A 26 -14.00 19.00 -23.89
CA THR A 26 -13.69 20.33 -24.47
C THR A 26 -12.27 20.69 -24.04
N ALA A 27 -11.34 20.73 -25.00
CA ALA A 27 -9.98 21.18 -24.73
C ALA A 27 -10.05 22.54 -24.03
N THR A 28 -9.56 22.61 -22.79
CA THR A 28 -9.60 23.85 -22.02
C THR A 28 -8.86 24.95 -22.80
N PRO A 29 -9.28 26.22 -22.70
CA PRO A 29 -8.72 27.29 -23.55
C PRO A 29 -7.20 27.42 -23.46
N TRP A 30 -6.61 27.09 -22.31
CA TRP A 30 -5.16 27.14 -22.06
C TRP A 30 -4.39 25.92 -22.57
N ARG A 31 -5.06 24.78 -22.80
CA ARG A 31 -4.40 23.50 -23.15
C ARG A 31 -3.57 23.62 -24.41
N ALA A 32 -4.09 24.28 -25.44
CA ALA A 32 -3.39 24.49 -26.69
C ALA A 32 -2.08 25.28 -26.50
N THR A 33 -2.12 26.34 -25.68
CA THR A 33 -0.95 27.15 -25.33
C THR A 33 0.08 26.34 -24.56
N ASN A 34 -0.33 25.57 -23.56
CA ASN A 34 0.60 24.74 -22.80
C ASN A 34 1.24 23.63 -23.66
N LEU A 35 0.50 23.04 -24.59
CA LEU A 35 1.04 22.09 -25.57
C LEU A 35 2.09 22.74 -26.51
N GLN A 36 1.92 24.01 -26.87
CA GLN A 36 2.95 24.75 -27.61
C GLN A 36 4.20 24.97 -26.78
N HIS A 37 4.07 25.38 -25.50
CA HIS A 37 5.20 25.49 -24.59
C HIS A 37 5.95 24.17 -24.40
N LEU A 38 5.20 23.07 -24.24
CA LEU A 38 5.76 21.72 -24.18
C LEU A 38 6.54 21.38 -25.46
N ALA A 39 5.96 21.63 -26.64
CA ALA A 39 6.62 21.33 -27.91
C ALA A 39 7.93 22.11 -28.07
N VAL A 40 7.96 23.39 -27.68
CA VAL A 40 9.17 24.22 -27.68
C VAL A 40 10.23 23.63 -26.73
N TRP A 41 9.82 23.27 -25.51
CA TRP A 41 10.72 22.70 -24.51
C TRP A 41 11.29 21.34 -24.93
N ASP A 42 10.45 20.45 -25.46
CA ASP A 42 10.87 19.14 -25.99
C ASP A 42 11.82 19.28 -27.19
N ASN A 43 11.56 20.24 -28.09
CA ASN A 43 12.45 20.55 -29.22
C ASN A 43 13.81 21.06 -28.75
N ALA A 44 13.82 21.98 -27.78
CA ALA A 44 15.05 22.50 -27.20
C ALA A 44 15.86 21.38 -26.50
N ASN A 45 15.18 20.50 -25.76
CA ASN A 45 15.81 19.33 -25.15
C ASN A 45 16.43 18.40 -26.21
N ARG A 46 15.69 18.05 -27.28
CA ARG A 46 16.21 17.22 -28.37
C ARG A 46 17.46 17.83 -29.02
N ALA A 47 17.48 19.14 -29.22
CA ALA A 47 18.64 19.83 -29.78
C ALA A 47 19.86 19.84 -28.84
N ALA A 48 19.61 19.83 -27.52
CA ALA A 48 20.63 19.83 -26.48
C ALA A 48 21.12 18.43 -26.07
N ALA A 49 20.61 17.35 -26.70
CA ALA A 49 21.00 15.98 -26.39
C ALA A 49 22.51 15.75 -26.63
N GLY A 50 23.31 15.90 -25.58
CA GLY A 50 24.76 15.71 -25.60
C GLY A 50 25.12 14.22 -25.59
N LYS A 51 26.26 13.89 -26.23
CA LYS A 51 26.80 12.52 -26.34
C LYS A 51 27.35 11.94 -25.02
N ASP A 52 27.17 12.61 -23.88
CA ASP A 52 27.89 12.33 -22.63
C ASP A 52 27.15 11.38 -21.67
N GLY A 53 25.96 10.90 -22.04
CA GLY A 53 25.20 9.88 -21.29
C GLY A 53 24.69 10.34 -19.92
N ASN A 54 24.80 11.64 -19.58
CA ASN A 54 24.41 12.18 -18.27
C ASN A 54 23.00 12.78 -18.26
N THR A 55 22.34 12.87 -19.41
CA THR A 55 20.98 13.38 -19.53
C THR A 55 20.06 12.33 -20.13
N LEU A 56 18.84 12.24 -19.60
CA LEU A 56 17.75 11.46 -20.19
C LEU A 56 16.62 12.41 -20.53
N LEU A 57 16.16 12.35 -21.78
CA LEU A 57 15.14 13.23 -22.32
C LEU A 57 13.97 12.39 -22.83
N ARG A 58 12.76 12.72 -22.39
CA ARG A 58 11.47 12.18 -22.86
C ARG A 58 10.47 13.33 -22.97
N ARG A 59 9.30 13.08 -23.56
CA ARG A 59 8.23 14.09 -23.60
C ARG A 59 7.93 14.58 -22.20
N ALA A 60 8.02 15.89 -21.98
CA ALA A 60 7.78 16.54 -20.69
C ALA A 60 8.69 16.07 -19.53
N VAL A 61 9.78 15.32 -19.78
CA VAL A 61 10.73 14.84 -18.75
C VAL A 61 12.17 15.11 -19.16
N ARG A 62 12.93 15.74 -18.25
CA ARG A 62 14.37 15.91 -18.36
C ARG A 62 15.03 15.43 -17.07
N ALA A 63 15.89 14.43 -17.19
CA ALA A 63 16.72 13.95 -16.08
C ALA A 63 18.17 14.39 -16.27
N ASP A 64 18.83 14.77 -15.18
CA ASP A 64 20.26 15.06 -15.11
C ASP A 64 20.87 14.19 -14.02
N ARG A 65 21.72 13.25 -14.41
CA ARG A 65 22.37 12.29 -13.51
C ARG A 65 23.41 12.96 -12.60
N LYS A 66 24.12 13.98 -13.10
CA LYS A 66 25.16 14.68 -12.33
C LYS A 66 24.52 15.54 -11.24
N ALA A 67 23.47 16.27 -11.60
CA ALA A 67 22.71 17.08 -10.65
C ALA A 67 21.76 16.24 -9.78
N ARG A 68 21.52 14.97 -10.15
CA ARG A 68 20.51 14.07 -9.55
C ARG A 68 19.12 14.71 -9.50
N THR A 69 18.69 15.25 -10.62
CA THR A 69 17.39 15.95 -10.73
C THR A 69 16.56 15.39 -11.87
N VAL A 70 15.25 15.26 -11.64
CA VAL A 70 14.25 15.07 -12.71
C VAL A 70 13.36 16.31 -12.76
N THR A 71 13.19 16.88 -13.94
CA THR A 71 12.32 18.03 -14.19
C THR A 71 11.16 17.61 -15.09
N LEU A 72 9.96 17.95 -14.65
CA LEU A 72 8.71 17.70 -15.35
C LEU A 72 8.04 19.02 -15.74
N LEU A 73 7.27 18.96 -16.82
CA LEU A 73 6.28 19.99 -17.12
C LEU A 73 4.88 19.50 -16.75
N ALA A 74 4.14 20.36 -16.08
CA ALA A 74 2.77 20.11 -15.66
C ALA A 74 1.94 21.38 -15.84
N GLU A 75 0.62 21.24 -15.86
CA GLU A 75 -0.30 22.36 -15.71
C GLU A 75 -1.03 22.25 -14.37
N SER A 76 -1.31 23.38 -13.74
CA SER A 76 -2.14 23.43 -12.54
C SER A 76 -3.61 23.18 -12.85
N CYS A 77 -4.27 22.38 -12.01
CA CYS A 77 -5.68 22.05 -12.19
C CYS A 77 -6.62 23.17 -11.69
N GLY A 78 -6.14 24.07 -10.83
CA GLY A 78 -6.93 25.22 -10.39
C GLY A 78 -7.95 24.91 -9.30
N LEU A 79 -7.61 24.04 -8.34
CA LEU A 79 -8.49 23.71 -7.23
C LEU A 79 -8.89 24.96 -6.43
N SER A 80 -10.16 25.03 -6.05
CA SER A 80 -10.66 26.06 -5.13
C SER A 80 -10.06 25.89 -3.73
N ALA A 81 -10.10 26.98 -2.96
CA ALA A 81 -9.76 26.93 -1.54
C ALA A 81 -10.59 25.88 -0.80
N ASN A 82 -9.95 25.12 0.09
CA ASN A 82 -10.59 24.08 0.90
C ASN A 82 -11.17 22.89 0.13
N THR A 83 -10.89 22.75 -1.17
CA THR A 83 -11.21 21.53 -1.93
C THR A 83 -10.32 20.39 -1.47
N THR A 84 -10.87 19.17 -1.37
CA THR A 84 -10.10 17.95 -1.06
C THR A 84 -9.01 17.71 -2.09
N VAL A 85 -7.82 17.33 -1.63
CA VAL A 85 -6.69 16.97 -2.48
C VAL A 85 -6.36 15.49 -2.25
N GLU A 86 -6.72 14.64 -3.21
CA GLU A 86 -6.34 13.22 -3.17
C GLU A 86 -5.02 12.96 -3.88
N PHE A 87 -4.71 13.76 -4.90
CA PHE A 87 -3.50 13.64 -5.69
C PHE A 87 -2.76 14.97 -5.74
N ALA A 88 -1.45 14.95 -5.59
CA ALA A 88 -0.66 16.14 -5.87
C ALA A 88 -0.28 16.20 -7.36
N ILE A 89 -0.12 15.05 -8.04
CA ILE A 89 0.14 15.00 -9.48
C ILE A 89 -0.60 13.81 -10.12
N VAL A 90 -1.33 14.06 -11.20
CA VAL A 90 -1.94 13.04 -12.06
C VAL A 90 -1.42 13.11 -13.49
N GLY A 91 -1.53 12.01 -14.24
CA GLY A 91 -1.13 11.93 -15.64
C GLY A 91 -2.12 12.60 -16.58
N GLU A 92 -1.69 12.79 -17.83
CA GLU A 92 -2.40 13.54 -18.86
C GLU A 92 -3.83 13.04 -19.17
N THR A 93 -4.06 11.74 -19.02
CA THR A 93 -5.34 11.08 -19.32
C THR A 93 -6.21 10.85 -18.08
N SER A 94 -5.83 11.39 -16.93
CA SER A 94 -6.59 11.25 -15.69
C SER A 94 -7.92 11.99 -15.74
N ASP A 95 -8.96 11.37 -15.16
CA ASP A 95 -10.26 12.01 -14.89
C ASP A 95 -10.31 12.72 -13.53
N ARG A 96 -9.22 12.68 -12.75
CA ARG A 96 -9.17 13.18 -11.34
C ARG A 96 -8.60 14.58 -11.17
N THR A 97 -8.64 15.40 -12.23
CA THR A 97 -8.14 16.79 -12.18
C THR A 97 -8.89 17.68 -11.19
N TYR A 98 -10.14 17.34 -10.84
CA TYR A 98 -10.96 18.09 -9.88
C TYR A 98 -10.53 17.89 -8.41
N GLU A 99 -9.63 16.94 -8.14
CA GLU A 99 -9.06 16.62 -6.82
C GLU A 99 -7.53 16.50 -6.85
N ALA A 100 -6.91 17.04 -7.92
CA ALA A 100 -5.46 17.05 -8.12
C ALA A 100 -4.87 18.46 -8.14
N LEU A 101 -3.66 18.67 -7.62
CA LEU A 101 -3.00 19.98 -7.74
C LEU A 101 -2.49 20.25 -9.16
N LEU A 102 -1.88 19.23 -9.78
CA LEU A 102 -1.18 19.32 -11.06
C LEU A 102 -1.54 18.14 -11.98
N LEU A 103 -1.62 18.41 -13.27
CA LEU A 103 -1.65 17.40 -14.33
C LEU A 103 -0.35 17.48 -15.14
N THR A 104 0.40 16.38 -15.23
CA THR A 104 1.62 16.32 -16.04
C THR A 104 1.38 15.74 -17.43
N TYR A 105 2.15 16.22 -18.41
CA TYR A 105 2.20 15.65 -19.76
C TYR A 105 3.14 14.45 -19.86
N ALA A 106 3.86 14.12 -18.79
CA ALA A 106 4.74 12.97 -18.77
C ALA A 106 3.94 11.69 -18.44
N ARG A 107 4.36 10.57 -19.01
CA ARG A 107 3.88 9.25 -18.58
C ARG A 107 4.57 8.84 -17.29
N ALA A 108 3.87 8.11 -16.42
CA ALA A 108 4.43 7.53 -15.20
C ALA A 108 5.68 6.69 -15.51
N LYS A 109 5.68 5.91 -16.59
CA LYS A 109 6.87 5.19 -17.06
C LYS A 109 8.06 6.11 -17.29
N ASP A 110 7.88 7.22 -17.99
CA ASP A 110 8.98 8.11 -18.36
C ASP A 110 9.55 8.84 -17.13
N ILE A 111 8.70 9.16 -16.15
CA ILE A 111 9.12 9.73 -14.86
C ILE A 111 9.87 8.68 -14.03
N GLY A 112 9.35 7.45 -13.96
CA GLY A 112 9.99 6.35 -13.25
C GLY A 112 11.37 6.01 -13.83
N ASP A 113 11.47 5.85 -15.15
CA ASP A 113 12.73 5.60 -15.84
C ASP A 113 13.74 6.75 -15.61
N ALA A 114 13.26 8.00 -15.50
CA ALA A 114 14.10 9.16 -15.19
C ALA A 114 14.63 9.16 -13.74
N LEU A 115 13.81 8.74 -12.77
CA LEU A 115 14.22 8.60 -11.36
C LEU A 115 15.26 7.48 -11.21
N GLU A 116 15.05 6.34 -11.88
CA GLU A 116 16.02 5.25 -11.94
C GLU A 116 17.32 5.69 -12.63
N PHE A 117 17.21 6.46 -13.72
CA PHE A 117 18.37 6.98 -14.45
C PHE A 117 19.29 7.87 -13.59
N ILE A 118 18.74 8.62 -12.63
CA ILE A 118 19.51 9.44 -11.67
C ILE A 118 19.96 8.66 -10.42
N GLY A 119 19.78 7.33 -10.43
CA GLY A 119 20.28 6.41 -9.42
C GLY A 119 19.34 6.17 -8.24
N LEU A 120 18.04 6.43 -8.37
CA LEU A 120 17.06 6.09 -7.34
C LEU A 120 16.52 4.67 -7.58
N PRO A 121 16.70 3.72 -6.65
CA PRO A 121 16.18 2.37 -6.84
C PRO A 121 14.65 2.36 -6.78
N ARG A 122 14.04 1.51 -7.59
CA ARG A 122 12.59 1.28 -7.58
C ARG A 122 12.15 0.64 -6.27
N GLY A 123 11.14 1.24 -5.65
CA GLY A 123 10.50 0.73 -4.44
C GLY A 123 9.41 -0.31 -4.68
N GLN A 124 8.42 -0.33 -3.79
CA GLN A 124 7.25 -1.21 -3.82
C GLN A 124 6.01 -0.46 -3.34
N ASN A 125 4.95 -0.51 -4.14
CA ASN A 125 3.62 0.01 -3.81
C ASN A 125 2.94 -0.82 -2.71
N VAL A 126 1.92 -0.25 -2.05
CA VAL A 126 1.01 -1.04 -1.23
C VAL A 126 0.26 -2.08 -2.05
N SER A 127 -0.11 -3.19 -1.41
CA SER A 127 -0.91 -4.25 -2.02
C SER A 127 -1.63 -5.05 -0.94
N HIS A 128 -2.95 -4.89 -0.86
CA HIS A 128 -3.78 -5.67 0.06
C HIS A 128 -3.70 -7.17 -0.22
N ARG A 129 -3.60 -7.56 -1.50
CA ARG A 129 -3.46 -8.96 -1.92
C ARG A 129 -2.16 -9.58 -1.41
N ALA A 130 -1.05 -8.83 -1.48
CA ALA A 130 0.24 -9.27 -0.96
C ALA A 130 0.41 -8.97 0.54
N GLN A 131 -0.58 -8.38 1.21
CA GLN A 131 -0.49 -7.95 2.62
C GLN A 131 0.66 -6.95 2.87
N ARG A 132 0.93 -6.10 1.87
CA ARG A 132 1.85 -4.97 1.95
C ARG A 132 1.06 -3.70 2.25
N TYR A 133 1.15 -3.21 3.47
CA TYR A 133 0.40 -2.02 3.89
C TYR A 133 1.24 -0.75 3.92
N TRP A 134 2.56 -0.88 3.92
CA TRP A 134 3.49 0.25 3.85
C TRP A 134 4.05 0.40 2.43
N PRO A 135 4.08 1.63 1.88
CA PRO A 135 4.90 1.91 0.71
C PRO A 135 6.38 1.83 1.10
N SER A 136 7.19 1.27 0.21
CA SER A 136 8.63 1.08 0.40
C SER A 136 9.40 1.74 -0.74
N GLY A 137 10.46 2.47 -0.43
CA GLY A 137 11.26 3.19 -1.43
C GLY A 137 11.99 4.38 -0.84
N GLU A 138 13.01 4.85 -1.56
CA GLU A 138 13.74 6.07 -1.21
C GLU A 138 12.84 7.30 -1.33
N ARG A 139 13.22 8.38 -0.65
CA ARG A 139 12.43 9.62 -0.61
C ARG A 139 12.76 10.55 -1.78
N VAL A 140 11.73 11.19 -2.30
CA VAL A 140 11.79 12.22 -3.33
C VAL A 140 11.24 13.51 -2.76
N VAL A 141 12.06 14.55 -2.78
CA VAL A 141 11.67 15.93 -2.49
C VAL A 141 11.18 16.55 -3.79
N ILE A 142 10.01 17.21 -3.73
CA ILE A 142 9.35 17.76 -4.91
C ILE A 142 9.14 19.26 -4.71
N LYS A 143 9.62 20.04 -5.66
CA LYS A 143 9.42 21.49 -5.68
C LYS A 143 8.70 21.92 -6.96
N VAL A 144 7.84 22.93 -6.83
CA VAL A 144 6.99 23.46 -7.89
C VAL A 144 7.27 24.95 -8.06
N ARG A 145 7.36 25.41 -9.30
CA ARG A 145 7.41 26.83 -9.67
C ARG A 145 6.72 27.07 -11.00
N GLU A 146 6.29 28.30 -11.28
CA GLU A 146 5.78 28.66 -12.61
C GLU A 146 6.87 28.47 -13.68
N PHE A 147 6.49 27.90 -14.82
CA PHE A 147 7.42 27.64 -15.92
C PHE A 147 7.90 28.96 -16.53
N GLY A 148 9.21 29.10 -16.73
CA GLY A 148 9.83 30.32 -17.25
C GLY A 148 10.05 31.44 -16.23
N ALA A 149 9.52 31.32 -15.01
CA ALA A 149 9.78 32.28 -13.94
C ALA A 149 11.22 32.13 -13.41
N THR A 150 12.03 33.18 -13.53
CA THR A 150 13.42 33.21 -13.04
C THR A 150 13.52 33.73 -11.60
N ASN A 151 12.56 34.55 -11.16
CA ASN A 151 12.58 35.21 -9.85
C ASN A 151 11.61 34.60 -8.82
N ALA A 152 10.74 33.67 -9.23
CA ALA A 152 9.83 32.99 -8.31
C ALA A 152 10.55 31.83 -7.62
N PRO A 153 10.57 31.77 -6.27
CA PRO A 153 11.19 30.66 -5.56
C PRO A 153 10.41 29.36 -5.82
N ALA A 154 11.14 28.27 -5.99
CA ALA A 154 10.51 26.95 -6.06
C ALA A 154 10.03 26.53 -4.66
N ARG A 155 8.76 26.16 -4.55
CA ARG A 155 8.09 25.84 -3.29
C ARG A 155 7.91 24.32 -3.16
N PRO A 156 8.14 23.70 -2.00
CA PRO A 156 7.75 22.32 -1.73
C PRO A 156 6.28 22.07 -2.07
N ILE A 157 5.99 20.93 -2.70
CA ILE A 157 4.61 20.61 -3.12
C ILE A 157 3.67 20.44 -1.92
N GLU A 158 4.22 20.05 -0.76
CA GLU A 158 3.52 19.94 0.52
C GLU A 158 2.93 21.27 1.00
N GLU A 159 3.48 22.43 0.60
CA GLU A 159 2.96 23.74 1.00
C GLU A 159 1.59 24.07 0.35
N PHE A 160 1.24 23.39 -0.73
CA PHE A 160 -0.02 23.60 -1.44
C PHE A 160 -1.18 22.82 -0.81
N VAL A 161 -0.91 21.99 0.21
CA VAL A 161 -1.89 21.15 0.90
C VAL A 161 -1.88 21.47 2.39
N LEU A 162 -3.06 21.78 2.94
CA LEU A 162 -3.29 21.90 4.37
C LEU A 162 -3.69 20.55 4.95
N ASP A 163 -3.03 20.15 6.03
CA ASP A 163 -3.39 19.00 6.87
C ASP A 163 -4.20 19.48 8.07
N ARG A 164 -5.51 19.21 8.05
CA ARG A 164 -6.44 19.63 9.10
C ARG A 164 -6.13 19.02 10.47
N ARG A 165 -5.46 17.86 10.53
CA ARG A 165 -5.13 17.20 11.81
C ARG A 165 -4.12 18.00 12.63
N ILE A 166 -3.20 18.67 11.95
CA ILE A 166 -2.15 19.49 12.58
C ILE A 166 -2.36 20.99 12.35
N ASN A 167 -3.43 21.37 11.64
CA ASN A 167 -3.76 22.74 11.27
C ASN A 167 -2.58 23.52 10.66
N SER A 168 -1.86 22.86 9.76
CA SER A 168 -0.65 23.36 9.10
C SER A 168 -0.52 22.72 7.73
N THR A 169 0.38 23.22 6.88
CA THR A 169 0.74 22.51 5.64
C THR A 169 1.26 21.11 5.95
N MET A 170 1.18 20.21 4.97
CA MET A 170 1.75 18.87 5.09
C MET A 170 3.22 18.94 5.55
N VAL A 171 3.61 17.99 6.42
CA VAL A 171 5.00 17.89 6.89
C VAL A 171 5.90 17.47 5.73
N GLN A 172 6.96 18.23 5.50
CA GLN A 172 7.92 18.00 4.41
C GLN A 172 8.84 16.81 4.72
N ARG A 173 8.34 15.59 4.53
CA ARG A 173 9.10 14.33 4.71
C ARG A 173 9.54 13.70 3.38
N GLY A 174 9.22 14.35 2.26
CA GLY A 174 9.35 13.77 0.92
C GLY A 174 8.38 12.62 0.68
N PHE A 175 8.31 12.19 -0.57
CA PHE A 175 7.41 11.13 -1.04
C PHE A 175 8.18 9.85 -1.34
N VAL A 176 7.54 8.70 -1.15
CA VAL A 176 8.15 7.38 -1.40
C VAL A 176 8.16 7.12 -2.89
N TYR A 177 9.33 6.85 -3.46
CA TYR A 177 9.42 6.33 -4.83
C TYR A 177 9.09 4.85 -4.89
N CYS A 178 7.82 4.54 -5.15
CA CYS A 178 7.31 3.17 -5.29
C CYS A 178 7.56 2.61 -6.69
N GLY A 179 7.46 3.47 -7.72
CA GLY A 179 7.77 3.10 -9.11
C GLY A 179 6.60 2.60 -9.95
N SER A 180 5.40 2.41 -9.36
CA SER A 180 4.23 1.74 -9.95
C SER A 180 4.52 0.28 -10.34
N PRO A 181 3.58 -0.66 -10.19
CA PRO A 181 3.72 -2.01 -10.73
C PRO A 181 3.99 -1.99 -12.24
N ARG A 182 4.83 -2.94 -12.69
CA ARG A 182 4.99 -3.28 -14.11
C ARG A 182 4.15 -4.50 -14.41
N VAL A 183 3.37 -4.44 -15.49
CA VAL A 183 2.51 -5.54 -15.94
C VAL A 183 2.89 -5.94 -17.37
N PRO A 184 2.66 -7.21 -17.77
CA PRO A 184 2.83 -7.61 -19.16
C PRO A 184 2.07 -6.67 -20.10
N GLY A 185 2.67 -6.33 -21.24
CA GLY A 185 2.00 -5.52 -22.26
C GLY A 185 0.70 -6.19 -22.73
N THR A 186 -0.25 -5.37 -23.21
CA THR A 186 -1.55 -5.85 -23.71
C THR A 186 -1.44 -6.61 -25.04
N GLU A 187 -0.30 -6.51 -25.71
CA GLU A 187 0.02 -7.25 -26.93
C GLU A 187 0.93 -8.44 -26.62
N GLU A 188 0.73 -9.56 -27.32
CA GLU A 188 1.57 -10.75 -27.15
C GLU A 188 3.02 -10.44 -27.53
N GLY A 189 3.95 -10.59 -26.57
CA GLY A 189 5.35 -10.16 -26.73
C GLY A 189 5.60 -8.66 -26.56
N GLY A 190 4.59 -7.89 -26.15
CA GLY A 190 4.70 -6.47 -25.85
C GLY A 190 5.62 -6.19 -24.65
N ALA A 191 6.28 -5.02 -24.68
CA ALA A 191 7.09 -4.55 -23.56
C ALA A 191 6.23 -4.37 -22.29
N GLU A 192 6.84 -4.54 -21.12
CA GLU A 192 6.16 -4.28 -19.85
C GLU A 192 5.59 -2.85 -19.81
N ALA A 193 4.33 -2.76 -19.39
CA ALA A 193 3.61 -1.51 -19.21
C ALA A 193 3.65 -1.06 -17.75
N CYS A 194 3.63 0.26 -17.54
CA CYS A 194 3.45 0.84 -16.21
C CYS A 194 1.97 0.82 -15.86
N LEU A 195 1.57 0.23 -14.73
CA LEU A 195 0.17 0.17 -14.35
C LEU A 195 -0.46 1.57 -14.21
N ALA A 196 0.28 2.52 -13.63
CA ALA A 196 -0.09 3.94 -13.55
C ALA A 196 -0.35 4.63 -14.91
N ASP A 197 0.12 4.07 -16.03
CA ASP A 197 -0.16 4.61 -17.36
C ASP A 197 -1.40 3.96 -18.02
N LEU A 198 -1.87 2.83 -17.48
CA LEU A 198 -2.94 2.03 -18.08
C LEU A 198 -4.29 2.22 -17.40
N GLU A 199 -4.29 2.38 -16.07
CA GLU A 199 -5.51 2.38 -15.27
C GLU A 199 -5.75 3.75 -14.62
N ALA A 200 -7.02 4.17 -14.58
CA ALA A 200 -7.43 5.31 -13.78
C ALA A 200 -7.10 5.05 -12.30
N PRO A 201 -6.63 6.04 -11.53
CA PRO A 201 -6.67 7.47 -11.85
C PRO A 201 -5.42 8.02 -12.56
N VAL A 202 -4.57 7.17 -13.16
CA VAL A 202 -3.31 7.60 -13.81
C VAL A 202 -2.41 8.35 -12.80
N SER A 203 -2.26 7.78 -11.61
CA SER A 203 -1.66 8.46 -10.45
C SER A 203 -0.14 8.56 -10.54
N ILE A 204 0.37 9.80 -10.51
CA ILE A 204 1.82 10.06 -10.43
C ILE A 204 2.24 10.28 -8.98
N LEU A 205 1.48 11.05 -8.22
CA LEU A 205 1.71 11.30 -6.81
C LEU A 205 0.39 11.32 -6.04
N SER A 206 0.17 10.28 -5.25
CA SER A 206 -1.01 10.11 -4.40
C SER A 206 -0.76 10.61 -2.98
N LEU A 207 -1.79 11.18 -2.35
CA LEU A 207 -1.76 11.58 -0.93
C LEU A 207 -2.37 10.52 0.01
N TYR A 208 -2.99 9.49 -0.54
CA TYR A 208 -3.34 8.24 0.12
C TYR A 208 -2.56 7.08 -0.51
N ASN A 209 -2.53 5.90 0.14
CA ASN A 209 -1.84 4.74 -0.41
C ASN A 209 -2.61 4.13 -1.59
N GLU A 210 -2.29 4.63 -2.79
CA GLU A 210 -2.85 4.17 -4.06
C GLU A 210 -1.98 3.02 -4.63
N PRO A 211 -2.52 1.80 -4.77
CA PRO A 211 -1.73 0.62 -5.17
C PRO A 211 -0.92 0.74 -6.46
N GLN A 212 -1.30 1.63 -7.37
CA GLN A 212 -0.59 1.82 -8.64
C GLN A 212 0.21 3.12 -8.75
N THR A 213 0.21 4.01 -7.75
CA THR A 213 0.86 5.32 -7.89
C THR A 213 2.37 5.22 -8.12
N LEU A 214 2.96 6.19 -8.82
CA LEU A 214 4.42 6.25 -8.97
C LEU A 214 5.11 6.69 -7.67
N LEU A 215 4.52 7.66 -6.97
CA LEU A 215 5.01 8.27 -5.73
C LEU A 215 3.90 8.25 -4.67
N ASP A 216 4.23 7.84 -3.45
CA ASP A 216 3.26 7.64 -2.36
C ASP A 216 3.66 8.46 -1.11
N VAL A 217 2.73 8.63 -0.18
CA VAL A 217 3.01 9.26 1.13
C VAL A 217 3.80 8.31 2.03
N PRO A 218 4.69 8.83 2.90
CA PRO A 218 5.62 8.02 3.70
C PRO A 218 4.99 7.33 4.92
N ARG A 219 3.72 6.93 4.82
CA ARG A 219 2.92 6.38 5.92
C ARG A 219 1.76 5.50 5.44
N ILE A 220 1.11 4.82 6.36
CA ILE A 220 -0.22 4.25 6.12
C ILE A 220 -1.23 5.39 6.12
N SER A 221 -1.88 5.63 4.99
CA SER A 221 -2.85 6.71 4.77
C SER A 221 -3.99 6.16 3.90
N PRO A 222 -5.06 5.60 4.50
CA PRO A 222 -6.23 5.16 3.75
C PRO A 222 -6.93 6.33 3.05
N GLN A 223 -7.59 6.08 1.92
CA GLN A 223 -8.27 7.13 1.15
C GLN A 223 -9.29 7.93 1.99
N GLY A 224 -10.08 7.24 2.82
CA GLY A 224 -11.05 7.89 3.71
C GLY A 224 -10.44 8.92 4.66
N GLU A 225 -9.20 8.70 5.11
CA GLU A 225 -8.50 9.67 5.97
C GLU A 225 -8.08 10.93 5.20
N VAL A 226 -7.68 10.79 3.94
CA VAL A 226 -7.31 11.91 3.08
C VAL A 226 -8.52 12.78 2.76
N TYR A 227 -9.64 12.15 2.43
CA TYR A 227 -10.89 12.83 2.10
C TYR A 227 -11.32 13.83 3.19
N GLU A 228 -11.09 13.48 4.46
CA GLU A 228 -11.47 14.31 5.60
C GLU A 228 -10.44 15.41 5.92
N ASN A 229 -9.16 15.15 5.67
CA ASN A 229 -8.06 15.90 6.31
C ASN A 229 -7.20 16.73 5.36
N TYR A 230 -7.12 16.40 4.07
CA TYR A 230 -6.25 17.08 3.11
C TYR A 230 -7.03 17.96 2.15
N ILE A 231 -6.76 19.26 2.24
CA ILE A 231 -7.41 20.27 1.43
C ILE A 231 -6.40 21.23 0.80
N THR A 232 -6.79 21.91 -0.28
CA THR A 232 -5.96 22.94 -0.90
C THR A 232 -5.68 24.06 0.10
N ASN A 233 -4.41 24.43 0.26
CA ASN A 233 -4.00 25.54 1.11
C ASN A 233 -4.50 26.89 0.51
N PRO A 234 -5.40 27.63 1.20
CA PRO A 234 -5.93 28.90 0.69
C PRO A 234 -4.86 29.97 0.44
N ASP A 235 -3.74 29.92 1.17
CA ASP A 235 -2.64 30.89 1.06
C ASP A 235 -1.65 30.56 -0.08
N ALA A 236 -1.87 29.44 -0.77
CA ALA A 236 -0.96 28.92 -1.79
C ALA A 236 -1.69 28.43 -3.05
N LEU A 237 -2.85 29.00 -3.39
CA LEU A 237 -3.63 28.56 -4.55
C LEU A 237 -2.85 28.68 -5.87
N LEU A 238 -2.95 27.64 -6.70
CA LEU A 238 -2.44 27.64 -8.06
C LEU A 238 -3.57 28.03 -9.02
N PRO A 239 -3.45 29.13 -9.80
CA PRO A 239 -4.46 29.48 -10.79
C PRO A 239 -4.61 28.38 -11.84
N ALA A 240 -5.81 28.11 -12.34
CA ALA A 240 -6.06 27.07 -13.35
C ALA A 240 -5.22 27.28 -14.62
N GLY A 241 -4.70 26.19 -15.17
CA GLY A 241 -4.05 26.15 -16.48
C GLY A 241 -2.67 26.78 -16.56
N ARG A 242 -2.06 27.17 -15.43
CA ARG A 242 -0.71 27.70 -15.41
C ARG A 242 0.29 26.59 -15.69
N MET A 243 1.20 26.86 -16.62
CA MET A 243 2.31 25.94 -16.88
C MET A 243 3.29 25.99 -15.72
N MET A 244 3.56 24.83 -15.13
CA MET A 244 4.40 24.65 -13.96
C MET A 244 5.60 23.79 -14.32
N GLN A 245 6.74 24.12 -13.71
CA GLN A 245 7.91 23.25 -13.65
C GLN A 245 7.91 22.53 -12.30
N VAL A 246 7.94 21.20 -12.34
CA VAL A 246 8.08 20.35 -11.16
C VAL A 246 9.49 19.75 -11.16
N THR A 247 10.20 19.89 -10.05
CA THR A 247 11.55 19.34 -9.90
C THR A 247 11.55 18.31 -8.78
N LEU A 248 11.97 17.10 -9.11
CA LEU A 248 12.09 15.96 -8.24
C LEU A 248 13.58 15.73 -7.97
N THR A 249 13.95 15.63 -6.70
CA THR A 249 15.30 15.30 -6.26
C THR A 249 15.25 14.22 -5.18
N PRO A 250 16.18 13.25 -5.17
CA PRO A 250 16.32 12.36 -4.04
C PRO A 250 16.49 13.17 -2.75
N GLU A 251 15.96 12.66 -1.64
CA GLU A 251 16.28 13.18 -0.33
C GLU A 251 17.81 13.21 -0.13
N PRO A 252 18.37 14.32 0.39
CA PRO A 252 19.78 14.37 0.75
C PRO A 252 20.11 13.32 1.83
N ARG A 253 21.07 12.45 1.53
CA ARG A 253 21.65 11.48 2.48
C ARG A 253 23.15 11.74 2.60
N PRO A 254 23.59 12.71 3.44
CA PRO A 254 25.01 13.08 3.56
C PRO A 254 25.90 11.92 4.03
N ASP A 255 25.34 11.02 4.82
CA ASP A 255 25.97 9.78 5.29
C ASP A 255 26.01 8.66 4.24
N GLY A 256 25.41 8.89 3.06
CA GLY A 256 25.25 7.90 1.99
C GLY A 256 24.36 6.71 2.37
N CYS A 257 23.75 6.72 3.56
CA CYS A 257 22.91 5.63 4.04
C CYS A 257 21.55 5.68 3.33
N PRO A 258 21.10 4.58 2.71
CA PRO A 258 19.74 4.50 2.17
C PRO A 258 18.68 4.72 3.25
N ARG A 259 17.57 5.36 2.88
CA ARG A 259 16.42 5.50 3.77
C ARG A 259 15.84 4.12 4.07
N VAL A 260 15.71 3.26 3.06
CA VAL A 260 15.15 1.92 3.22
C VAL A 260 16.18 0.97 3.83
N ARG A 261 15.82 0.33 4.95
CA ARG A 261 16.65 -0.67 5.62
C ARG A 261 15.91 -2.00 5.69
N PRO A 262 16.25 -3.00 4.85
CA PRO A 262 15.66 -4.32 4.99
C PRO A 262 16.12 -4.96 6.30
N VAL A 263 15.18 -5.55 7.02
CA VAL A 263 15.42 -6.24 8.30
C VAL A 263 14.72 -7.59 8.26
N GLU A 264 15.46 -8.67 8.45
CA GLU A 264 14.88 -9.99 8.64
C GLU A 264 14.81 -10.29 10.13
N LEU A 265 13.62 -10.64 10.62
CA LEU A 265 13.40 -11.02 12.01
C LEU A 265 12.80 -12.41 12.06
N THR A 266 13.51 -13.37 12.65
CA THR A 266 12.96 -14.70 12.93
C THR A 266 12.75 -14.88 14.44
N ILE A 267 11.54 -15.27 14.83
CA ILE A 267 11.23 -15.71 16.20
C ILE A 267 11.56 -17.20 16.30
N LEU A 268 12.37 -17.57 17.29
CA LEU A 268 12.83 -18.93 17.57
C LEU A 268 12.35 -19.36 18.95
N PRO A 269 12.11 -20.66 19.21
CA PRO A 269 11.95 -21.14 20.58
C PRO A 269 13.25 -20.89 21.38
N SER A 270 13.10 -20.63 22.68
CA SER A 270 14.23 -20.52 23.61
C SER A 270 13.84 -21.07 24.98
N GLU A 271 14.79 -21.68 25.67
CA GLU A 271 14.65 -22.07 27.08
C GLU A 271 14.83 -20.88 28.03
N GLY A 272 15.20 -19.71 27.51
CA GLY A 272 15.38 -18.49 28.28
C GLY A 272 14.08 -17.94 28.89
N PRO A 273 14.17 -16.89 29.74
CA PRO A 273 13.04 -16.36 30.52
C PRO A 273 11.82 -15.90 29.69
N GLY A 274 12.01 -15.58 28.41
CA GLY A 274 10.94 -15.16 27.49
C GLY A 274 10.30 -16.30 26.68
N GLY A 275 10.82 -17.53 26.76
CA GLY A 275 10.36 -18.68 25.97
C GLY A 275 10.66 -18.57 24.46
N VAL A 276 11.25 -17.47 24.01
CA VAL A 276 11.62 -17.20 22.62
C VAL A 276 12.93 -16.42 22.56
N ALA A 277 13.62 -16.56 21.43
CA ALA A 277 14.76 -15.74 21.04
C ALA A 277 14.52 -15.17 19.64
N PHE A 278 15.35 -14.21 19.25
CA PHE A 278 15.24 -13.50 17.97
C PHE A 278 16.52 -13.67 17.18
N LEU A 279 16.38 -13.98 15.90
CA LEU A 279 17.48 -13.89 14.95
C LEU A 279 17.20 -12.67 14.06
N LEU A 280 18.01 -11.63 14.23
CA LEU A 280 17.87 -10.35 13.54
C LEU A 280 18.98 -10.19 12.49
N ARG A 281 18.62 -9.96 11.23
CA ARG A 281 19.56 -9.57 10.17
C ARG A 281 19.23 -8.17 9.71
N GLU A 282 20.23 -7.29 9.64
CA GLU A 282 20.08 -5.93 9.13
C GLU A 282 20.81 -5.77 7.80
N GLY A 283 20.10 -5.32 6.78
CA GLY A 283 20.63 -5.25 5.43
C GLY A 283 20.68 -6.63 4.75
N GLU A 284 20.77 -6.64 3.42
CA GLU A 284 20.82 -7.88 2.63
C GLU A 284 22.06 -8.73 2.92
N LYS A 285 23.17 -8.09 3.34
CA LYS A 285 24.47 -8.74 3.59
C LYS A 285 24.87 -8.75 5.06
N GLY A 286 24.00 -8.30 5.97
CA GLY A 286 24.31 -8.31 7.39
C GLY A 286 24.41 -9.73 7.92
N GLU A 287 25.25 -9.96 8.93
CA GLU A 287 25.29 -11.24 9.63
C GLU A 287 24.12 -11.35 10.62
N PRO A 288 23.42 -12.50 10.68
CA PRO A 288 22.35 -12.70 11.66
C PRO A 288 22.87 -12.63 13.09
N GLN A 289 22.21 -11.83 13.92
CA GLN A 289 22.52 -11.68 15.33
C GLN A 289 21.42 -12.31 16.17
N ARG A 290 21.82 -13.20 17.09
CA ARG A 290 20.91 -13.80 18.04
C ARG A 290 20.72 -12.88 19.25
N ILE A 291 19.47 -12.60 19.59
CA ILE A 291 19.06 -11.74 20.70
C ILE A 291 18.11 -12.55 21.59
N GLU A 292 18.45 -12.73 22.86
CA GLU A 292 17.62 -13.52 23.80
C GLU A 292 16.49 -12.70 24.42
N ALA A 293 16.71 -11.40 24.66
CA ALA A 293 15.77 -10.55 25.35
C ALA A 293 15.01 -9.62 24.39
N PHE A 294 13.68 -9.58 24.53
CA PHE A 294 12.83 -8.71 23.72
C PHE A 294 13.19 -7.22 23.87
N GLY A 295 13.57 -6.79 25.08
CA GLY A 295 13.97 -5.41 25.33
C GLY A 295 15.18 -4.97 24.51
N ASP A 296 16.13 -5.89 24.26
CA ASP A 296 17.32 -5.58 23.47
C ASP A 296 17.03 -5.61 21.97
N LEU A 297 16.10 -6.46 21.52
CA LEU A 297 15.54 -6.39 20.17
C LEU A 297 14.91 -5.01 19.92
N LEU A 298 14.05 -4.54 20.84
CA LEU A 298 13.42 -3.23 20.73
C LEU A 298 14.45 -2.10 20.65
N LYS A 299 15.43 -2.09 21.55
CA LYS A 299 16.51 -1.10 21.53
C LYS A 299 17.23 -1.09 20.18
N ARG A 300 17.51 -2.27 19.61
CA ARG A 300 18.19 -2.37 18.31
C ARG A 300 17.32 -1.84 17.17
N LEU A 301 16.06 -2.24 17.08
CA LEU A 301 15.14 -1.75 16.05
C LEU A 301 14.96 -0.22 16.14
N MET A 302 14.82 0.32 17.35
CA MET A 302 14.68 1.77 17.54
C MET A 302 15.98 2.54 17.28
N ALA A 303 17.14 1.92 17.45
CA ALA A 303 18.41 2.51 17.02
C ALA A 303 18.48 2.66 15.49
N ILE A 304 17.91 1.74 14.71
CA ILE A 304 17.81 1.89 13.24
C ILE A 304 16.87 3.05 12.90
N VAL A 305 15.70 3.12 13.54
CA VAL A 305 14.75 4.24 13.35
C VAL A 305 15.41 5.58 13.69
N GLY A 306 16.20 5.63 14.77
CA GLY A 306 16.94 6.83 15.19
C GLY A 306 18.01 7.31 14.20
N GLN A 307 18.39 6.49 13.21
CA GLN A 307 19.26 6.89 12.09
C GLN A 307 18.45 7.51 10.93
N GLU A 308 17.21 7.92 11.20
CA GLU A 308 16.25 8.39 10.20
C GLU A 308 16.12 7.42 9.02
N CYS A 309 16.09 6.13 9.33
CA CYS A 309 15.89 5.05 8.38
C CYS A 309 14.49 4.46 8.55
N ASP A 310 14.03 3.75 7.52
CA ASP A 310 12.79 3.01 7.48
C ASP A 310 13.10 1.50 7.56
N PRO A 311 13.00 0.87 8.74
CA PRO A 311 13.23 -0.56 8.87
C PRO A 311 12.04 -1.33 8.27
N MET A 312 12.28 -1.99 7.15
CA MET A 312 11.32 -2.86 6.47
C MET A 312 11.49 -4.29 6.99
N VAL A 313 10.66 -4.67 7.96
CA VAL A 313 10.81 -5.90 8.73
C VAL A 313 10.04 -7.05 8.07
N THR A 314 10.76 -8.02 7.53
CA THR A 314 10.22 -9.33 7.14
C THR A 314 10.25 -10.26 8.35
N LEU A 315 9.07 -10.59 8.89
CA LEU A 315 8.92 -11.47 10.04
C LEU A 315 8.75 -12.93 9.62
N LYS A 316 9.51 -13.82 10.25
CA LYS A 316 9.31 -15.28 10.21
C LYS A 316 9.07 -15.79 11.62
N ILE A 317 8.13 -16.71 11.78
CA ILE A 317 7.93 -17.43 13.04
C ILE A 317 8.33 -18.87 12.80
N ASP A 318 9.25 -19.37 13.61
CA ASP A 318 9.64 -20.78 13.56
C ASP A 318 8.48 -21.67 14.02
N ASP A 319 8.33 -22.81 13.36
CA ASP A 319 7.22 -23.74 13.60
C ASP A 319 7.20 -24.30 15.01
N ALA A 320 8.34 -24.33 15.69
CA ALA A 320 8.45 -24.79 17.07
C ALA A 320 8.04 -23.73 18.11
N VAL A 321 7.83 -22.46 17.72
CA VAL A 321 7.41 -21.40 18.66
C VAL A 321 5.99 -21.67 19.16
N PRO A 322 5.74 -21.68 20.48
CA PRO A 322 4.38 -21.79 21.02
C PRO A 322 3.47 -20.64 20.59
N LEU A 323 2.21 -20.93 20.27
CA LEU A 323 1.24 -19.95 19.76
C LEU A 323 1.04 -18.74 20.69
N ASN A 324 0.96 -18.96 22.00
CA ASN A 324 0.85 -17.89 22.99
C ASN A 324 2.06 -16.93 22.94
N ARG A 325 3.28 -17.46 22.78
CA ARG A 325 4.50 -16.65 22.67
C ARG A 325 4.58 -15.90 21.36
N ALA A 326 4.20 -16.52 20.25
CA ALA A 326 4.08 -15.84 18.95
C ALA A 326 3.13 -14.64 19.05
N ARG A 327 1.95 -14.83 19.66
CA ARG A 327 0.97 -13.76 19.88
C ARG A 327 1.50 -12.64 20.79
N GLU A 328 2.19 -12.96 21.87
CA GLU A 328 2.82 -11.96 22.75
C GLU A 328 3.83 -11.09 21.99
N VAL A 329 4.71 -11.70 21.20
CA VAL A 329 5.67 -10.97 20.37
C VAL A 329 4.95 -10.08 19.35
N CYS A 330 3.97 -10.62 18.61
CA CYS A 330 3.20 -9.86 17.64
C CYS A 330 2.50 -8.64 18.26
N LYS A 331 1.96 -8.76 19.49
CA LYS A 331 1.36 -7.63 20.23
C LYS A 331 2.35 -6.50 20.46
N VAL A 332 3.61 -6.82 20.75
CA VAL A 332 4.62 -5.79 20.99
C VAL A 332 5.13 -5.20 19.68
N LEU A 333 5.30 -6.02 18.63
CA LEU A 333 5.62 -5.52 17.28
C LEU A 333 4.55 -4.54 16.78
N GLN A 334 3.27 -4.82 17.02
CA GLN A 334 2.18 -3.89 16.69
C GLN A 334 2.34 -2.51 17.33
N LYS A 335 2.89 -2.43 18.54
CA LYS A 335 3.08 -1.16 19.26
C LYS A 335 4.21 -0.31 18.71
N ILE A 336 5.17 -0.92 18.01
CA ILE A 336 6.31 -0.22 17.41
C ILE A 336 6.18 -0.09 15.89
N GLU A 337 5.16 -0.68 15.28
CA GLU A 337 4.82 -0.43 13.89
C GLU A 337 4.28 1.00 13.75
N GLY A 338 4.87 1.80 12.85
CA GLY A 338 4.42 3.18 12.66
C GLY A 338 5.39 4.05 11.87
N GLU A 339 4.99 5.31 11.63
CA GLU A 339 5.80 6.27 10.87
C GLU A 339 7.17 6.53 11.49
N ASN A 340 7.22 6.57 12.81
CA ASN A 340 8.45 6.74 13.61
C ASN A 340 8.85 5.41 14.25
N GLY A 341 8.64 4.30 13.53
CA GLY A 341 8.80 2.95 14.03
C GLY A 341 9.25 2.00 12.92
N VAL A 342 8.99 0.71 13.11
CA VAL A 342 9.25 -0.30 12.08
C VAL A 342 8.08 -0.38 11.09
N ARG A 343 8.34 -0.90 9.90
CA ARG A 343 7.33 -1.13 8.87
C ARG A 343 7.31 -2.61 8.54
N MET A 344 6.14 -3.24 8.68
CA MET A 344 6.03 -4.68 8.51
C MET A 344 5.85 -5.01 7.03
N GLU A 345 6.75 -5.84 6.53
CA GLU A 345 6.69 -6.40 5.18
C GLU A 345 5.66 -7.54 5.10
N PRO A 346 5.18 -7.87 3.89
CA PRO A 346 4.46 -9.11 3.62
C PRO A 346 5.07 -10.34 4.28
N PRO A 347 4.24 -11.33 4.67
CA PRO A 347 4.78 -12.57 5.18
C PRO A 347 5.54 -13.32 4.07
N PRO A 348 6.67 -14.00 4.40
CA PRO A 348 7.31 -14.91 3.49
C PRO A 348 6.36 -16.03 3.01
N LYS A 349 6.69 -16.66 1.88
CA LYS A 349 5.92 -17.80 1.36
C LYS A 349 5.72 -18.87 2.44
N GLY A 350 4.47 -19.29 2.64
CA GLY A 350 4.11 -20.32 3.62
C GLY A 350 4.03 -19.84 5.08
N GLN A 351 4.16 -18.53 5.31
CA GLN A 351 3.88 -17.85 6.58
C GLN A 351 2.57 -17.05 6.46
N ILE A 352 2.04 -16.59 7.59
CA ILE A 352 0.88 -15.70 7.67
C ILE A 352 1.32 -14.33 8.19
N PHE A 353 0.55 -13.29 7.86
CA PHE A 353 0.88 -11.94 8.31
C PHE A 353 0.85 -11.83 9.84
N TYR A 354 1.70 -11.00 10.43
CA TYR A 354 1.87 -11.00 11.88
C TYR A 354 0.59 -10.59 12.64
N LYS A 355 -0.27 -9.72 12.06
CA LYS A 355 -1.58 -9.36 12.62
C LYS A 355 -2.58 -10.51 12.62
N SER A 356 -2.31 -11.60 11.90
CA SER A 356 -3.10 -12.84 12.00
C SER A 356 -3.12 -13.40 13.42
N PHE A 357 -2.12 -13.13 14.25
CA PHE A 357 -2.08 -13.56 15.65
C PHE A 357 -2.83 -12.60 16.60
N LEU A 358 -3.33 -11.49 16.07
CA LEU A 358 -3.98 -10.41 16.81
C LEU A 358 -5.43 -10.16 16.34
N PRO A 359 -6.27 -11.20 16.17
CA PRO A 359 -7.66 -10.97 15.79
C PRO A 359 -8.44 -10.26 16.89
N ASP A 360 -9.55 -9.63 16.50
CA ASP A 360 -10.54 -9.15 17.45
C ASP A 360 -11.17 -10.34 18.18
N GLU A 361 -11.09 -10.36 19.52
CA GLU A 361 -11.63 -11.45 20.34
C GLU A 361 -13.16 -11.56 20.23
N GLN A 362 -13.86 -10.49 19.86
CA GLN A 362 -15.30 -10.54 19.64
C GLN A 362 -15.66 -11.49 18.49
N TRP A 363 -14.77 -11.69 17.52
CA TRP A 363 -15.00 -12.59 16.39
C TRP A 363 -14.97 -14.07 16.77
N ARG A 364 -14.66 -14.44 18.02
CA ARG A 364 -14.94 -15.80 18.49
C ARG A 364 -16.44 -16.09 18.43
N GLU A 365 -17.26 -15.10 18.77
CA GLU A 365 -18.71 -15.17 18.71
C GLU A 365 -19.18 -14.93 17.27
N ARG A 366 -19.74 -15.97 16.63
CA ARG A 366 -20.21 -15.92 15.23
C ARG A 366 -21.13 -14.73 14.94
N ALA A 367 -22.03 -14.41 15.86
CA ALA A 367 -22.99 -13.31 15.73
C ALA A 367 -22.35 -11.90 15.78
N LYS A 368 -21.13 -11.76 16.31
CA LYS A 368 -20.40 -10.48 16.38
C LYS A 368 -19.51 -10.25 15.17
N ARG A 369 -19.48 -11.16 14.21
CA ARG A 369 -18.68 -11.04 12.99
C ARG A 369 -19.46 -10.27 11.93
N LEU A 370 -18.75 -9.45 11.15
CA LEU A 370 -19.32 -8.79 9.98
C LEU A 370 -19.57 -9.77 8.82
N THR A 371 -18.82 -10.88 8.77
CA THR A 371 -18.93 -11.91 7.74
C THR A 371 -18.67 -13.29 8.35
N GLN A 372 -19.01 -14.35 7.62
CA GLN A 372 -18.95 -15.73 8.08
C GLN A 372 -17.89 -16.56 7.31
N PRO A 373 -16.59 -16.37 7.63
CA PRO A 373 -15.50 -17.13 7.02
C PRO A 373 -15.47 -18.60 7.48
N TRP A 374 -14.66 -19.41 6.81
CA TRP A 374 -14.36 -20.77 7.27
C TRP A 374 -13.67 -20.75 8.62
N GLU A 375 -13.99 -21.73 9.47
CA GLU A 375 -13.28 -22.01 10.70
C GLU A 375 -12.47 -23.32 10.55
N LEU A 376 -11.24 -23.33 11.07
CA LEU A 376 -10.44 -24.51 11.28
C LEU A 376 -10.17 -24.64 12.78
N HIS A 377 -10.70 -25.68 13.40
CA HIS A 377 -10.43 -26.02 14.80
C HIS A 377 -9.42 -27.16 14.84
N VAL A 378 -8.34 -26.95 15.58
CA VAL A 378 -7.24 -27.89 15.77
C VAL A 378 -7.18 -28.23 17.25
N GLY A 379 -7.39 -29.49 17.60
CA GLY A 379 -7.34 -29.95 18.99
C GLY A 379 -5.90 -30.11 19.52
N PRO A 380 -5.76 -30.39 20.82
CA PRO A 380 -4.47 -30.71 21.42
C PRO A 380 -3.91 -32.03 20.89
N VAL A 381 -2.59 -32.10 20.76
CA VAL A 381 -1.86 -33.36 20.59
C VAL A 381 -1.70 -34.00 21.95
N SER A 382 -2.02 -35.30 22.06
CA SER A 382 -1.71 -36.08 23.25
C SER A 382 -0.66 -37.14 22.92
N PRO A 383 0.07 -37.67 23.93
CA PRO A 383 0.99 -38.79 23.73
C PRO A 383 0.33 -40.02 23.08
N THR A 384 -0.99 -40.15 23.20
CA THR A 384 -1.78 -41.26 22.66
C THR A 384 -2.40 -40.96 21.29
N ASN A 385 -2.46 -39.69 20.87
CA ASN A 385 -2.98 -39.24 19.57
C ASN A 385 -1.96 -38.33 18.90
N ALA A 386 -1.13 -38.93 18.04
CA ALA A 386 -0.15 -38.18 17.24
C ALA A 386 -0.80 -37.25 16.20
N VAL A 387 -2.07 -37.49 15.85
CA VAL A 387 -2.86 -36.62 14.97
C VAL A 387 -3.91 -35.90 15.83
N PRO A 388 -3.92 -34.56 15.87
CA PRO A 388 -4.92 -33.80 16.61
C PRO A 388 -6.31 -34.01 15.99
N SER A 389 -7.37 -33.75 16.76
CA SER A 389 -8.71 -33.62 16.15
C SER A 389 -8.74 -32.41 15.22
N LEU A 390 -9.21 -32.59 13.99
CA LEU A 390 -9.36 -31.51 13.02
C LEU A 390 -10.82 -31.37 12.61
N LEU A 391 -11.35 -30.15 12.70
CA LEU A 391 -12.71 -29.83 12.33
C LEU A 391 -12.73 -28.56 11.48
N LEU A 392 -13.23 -28.67 10.26
CA LEU A 392 -13.59 -27.51 9.45
C LEU A 392 -15.06 -27.18 9.69
N VAL A 393 -15.37 -25.88 9.80
CA VAL A 393 -16.75 -25.42 9.94
C VAL A 393 -17.05 -24.37 8.89
N GLN A 394 -18.12 -24.59 8.13
CA GLN A 394 -18.73 -23.58 7.27
C GLN A 394 -19.95 -23.01 7.98
N ILE A 395 -20.08 -21.70 8.02
CA ILE A 395 -21.27 -21.06 8.61
C ILE A 395 -22.18 -20.61 7.47
N LEU A 396 -23.39 -21.17 7.41
CA LEU A 396 -24.41 -20.80 6.44
C LEU A 396 -25.27 -19.67 7.01
N GLU A 397 -25.54 -18.67 6.19
CA GLU A 397 -26.43 -17.54 6.52
C GLU A 397 -27.79 -17.74 5.87
N ASP A 398 -28.84 -17.65 6.68
CA ASP A 398 -30.24 -17.62 6.21
C ASP A 398 -30.85 -16.25 6.50
N TRP A 399 -31.13 -15.52 5.42
CA TRP A 399 -31.72 -14.17 5.41
C TRP A 399 -33.24 -14.19 5.13
N SER A 400 -33.90 -15.35 5.27
CA SER A 400 -35.31 -15.52 4.89
C SER A 400 -36.32 -14.89 5.85
N ASP A 401 -35.93 -14.48 7.06
CA ASP A 401 -36.82 -13.79 8.00
C ASP A 401 -36.88 -12.28 7.70
N PRO A 402 -38.00 -11.76 7.16
CA PRO A 402 -38.12 -10.35 6.82
C PRO A 402 -38.21 -9.42 8.04
N ASN A 403 -38.39 -9.96 9.26
CA ASN A 403 -38.47 -9.19 10.49
C ASN A 403 -37.14 -9.13 11.25
N SER A 404 -36.12 -9.87 10.78
CA SER A 404 -34.80 -9.87 11.38
C SER A 404 -33.84 -9.00 10.57
N MET A 405 -33.04 -8.18 11.27
CA MET A 405 -31.92 -7.46 10.67
C MET A 405 -30.65 -8.33 10.61
N ASP A 406 -30.64 -9.45 11.32
CA ASP A 406 -29.51 -10.39 11.40
C ASP A 406 -29.86 -11.74 10.77
N PRO A 407 -28.92 -12.41 10.08
CA PRO A 407 -29.17 -13.71 9.51
C PRO A 407 -29.23 -14.79 10.59
N LYS A 408 -30.03 -15.83 10.36
CA LYS A 408 -29.92 -17.06 11.14
C LYS A 408 -28.66 -17.80 10.70
N LEU A 409 -27.71 -17.97 11.63
CA LEU A 409 -26.44 -18.64 11.38
C LEU A 409 -26.56 -20.14 11.66
N THR A 410 -26.22 -20.99 10.68
CA THR A 410 -26.20 -22.45 10.82
C THR A 410 -24.80 -22.99 10.56
N PRO A 411 -24.07 -23.47 11.58
CA PRO A 411 -22.79 -24.13 11.38
C PRO A 411 -22.97 -25.51 10.74
N VAL A 412 -22.11 -25.81 9.78
CA VAL A 412 -21.98 -27.13 9.15
C VAL A 412 -20.56 -27.63 9.39
N GLU A 413 -20.48 -28.78 10.03
CA GLU A 413 -19.24 -29.39 10.50
C GLU A 413 -18.71 -30.43 9.51
N TYR A 414 -17.41 -30.35 9.23
CA TYR A 414 -16.68 -31.28 8.38
C TYR A 414 -15.47 -31.83 9.15
N PRO A 415 -15.61 -32.96 9.85
CA PRO A 415 -14.49 -33.63 10.48
C PRO A 415 -13.45 -34.04 9.43
N VAL A 416 -12.17 -33.79 9.70
CA VAL A 416 -11.08 -34.09 8.77
C VAL A 416 -10.09 -35.04 9.46
N ALA A 417 -9.70 -36.11 8.76
CA ALA A 417 -8.77 -37.09 9.33
C ALA A 417 -7.32 -36.60 9.33
N ARG A 418 -6.92 -35.81 8.32
CA ARG A 418 -5.54 -35.34 8.15
C ARG A 418 -5.50 -33.93 7.56
N PHE A 419 -4.45 -33.17 7.85
CA PHE A 419 -4.28 -31.82 7.34
C PHE A 419 -4.30 -31.75 5.80
N GLU A 420 -3.78 -32.76 5.13
CA GLU A 420 -3.69 -32.84 3.67
C GLU A 420 -5.06 -32.94 2.99
N ASP A 421 -6.10 -33.33 3.73
CA ASP A 421 -7.47 -33.48 3.21
C ASP A 421 -8.24 -32.13 3.24
N ILE A 422 -7.76 -31.11 3.99
CA ILE A 422 -8.41 -29.80 4.16
C ILE A 422 -8.72 -29.10 2.83
N PRO A 423 -7.77 -28.94 1.86
CA PRO A 423 -8.08 -28.26 0.60
C PRO A 423 -9.16 -28.98 -0.20
N GLY A 424 -9.16 -30.31 -0.17
CA GLY A 424 -10.14 -31.15 -0.85
C GLY A 424 -11.54 -30.96 -0.26
N THR A 425 -11.65 -30.89 1.07
CA THR A 425 -12.91 -30.64 1.78
C THR A 425 -13.48 -29.27 1.45
N ILE A 426 -12.69 -28.19 1.55
CA ILE A 426 -13.14 -26.83 1.21
C ILE A 426 -13.60 -26.76 -0.26
N LYS A 427 -12.83 -27.37 -1.18
CA LYS A 427 -13.20 -27.38 -2.61
C LYS A 427 -14.54 -28.06 -2.86
N LYS A 428 -14.84 -29.16 -2.15
CA LYS A 428 -16.08 -29.92 -2.29
C LYS A 428 -17.28 -29.22 -1.66
N ALA A 429 -17.10 -28.60 -0.49
CA ALA A 429 -18.16 -27.89 0.22
C ALA A 429 -18.46 -26.49 -0.38
N GLY A 430 -17.51 -25.93 -1.14
CA GLY A 430 -17.59 -24.61 -1.72
C GLY A 430 -16.59 -23.67 -1.05
N ARG A 431 -15.89 -22.86 -1.85
CA ARG A 431 -14.76 -22.07 -1.37
C ARG A 431 -15.15 -21.03 -0.31
N GLY A 432 -16.34 -20.44 -0.40
CA GLY A 432 -16.74 -19.37 0.52
C GLY A 432 -15.83 -18.15 0.42
N LEU A 433 -15.72 -17.40 1.52
CA LEU A 433 -14.87 -16.22 1.63
C LEU A 433 -13.39 -16.62 1.67
N PRO A 434 -12.46 -15.83 1.09
CA PRO A 434 -11.02 -16.09 1.09
C PRO A 434 -10.36 -15.74 2.44
N VAL A 435 -11.02 -16.10 3.55
CA VAL A 435 -10.64 -15.82 4.92
C VAL A 435 -10.78 -17.10 5.75
N LEU A 436 -9.81 -17.37 6.63
CA LEU A 436 -9.80 -18.54 7.51
C LEU A 436 -9.60 -18.10 8.97
N LEU A 437 -10.53 -18.47 9.86
CA LEU A 437 -10.35 -18.36 11.30
C LEU A 437 -9.81 -19.69 11.83
N VAL A 438 -8.70 -19.65 12.56
CA VAL A 438 -8.04 -20.82 13.12
C VAL A 438 -8.16 -20.78 14.63
N PHE A 439 -8.68 -21.83 15.22
CA PHE A 439 -8.75 -22.06 16.66
C PHE A 439 -7.79 -23.19 16.99
N ALA A 440 -6.80 -22.91 17.85
CA ALA A 440 -5.72 -23.87 18.13
C ALA A 440 -5.18 -23.70 19.56
N PRO A 441 -4.61 -24.76 20.17
CA PRO A 441 -4.19 -24.71 21.57
C PRO A 441 -3.04 -23.71 21.77
N ALA A 442 -3.16 -22.89 22.80
CA ALA A 442 -2.25 -21.77 23.04
C ALA A 442 -0.81 -22.22 23.33
N SER A 443 -0.65 -23.39 23.94
CA SER A 443 0.66 -24.00 24.22
C SER A 443 1.24 -24.77 23.05
N ALA A 444 0.44 -25.08 22.02
CA ALA A 444 0.91 -25.84 20.87
C ALA A 444 1.85 -24.99 20.00
N PRO A 445 2.85 -25.61 19.35
CA PRO A 445 3.69 -24.91 18.38
C PRO A 445 2.89 -24.35 17.20
N VAL A 446 3.27 -23.19 16.67
CA VAL A 446 2.62 -22.55 15.50
C VAL A 446 2.60 -23.48 14.29
N GLY A 447 3.66 -24.26 14.10
CA GLY A 447 3.76 -25.27 13.05
C GLY A 447 2.62 -26.27 13.07
N HIS A 448 2.00 -26.49 14.23
CA HIS A 448 0.92 -27.45 14.41
C HIS A 448 -0.30 -27.14 13.54
N PHE A 449 -0.88 -25.95 13.67
CA PHE A 449 -2.02 -25.55 12.83
C PHE A 449 -1.56 -25.13 11.42
N MET A 450 -0.33 -24.61 11.28
CA MET A 450 0.20 -24.16 9.99
C MET A 450 0.29 -25.29 8.95
N ARG A 451 0.39 -26.56 9.37
CA ARG A 451 0.26 -27.72 8.47
C ARG A 451 -1.06 -27.73 7.69
N GLY A 452 -2.16 -27.30 8.31
CA GLY A 452 -3.47 -27.19 7.67
C GLY A 452 -3.68 -25.88 6.91
N VAL A 453 -3.05 -24.80 7.37
CA VAL A 453 -3.18 -23.47 6.76
C VAL A 453 -2.38 -23.34 5.46
N ARG A 454 -1.11 -23.78 5.44
CA ARG A 454 -0.20 -23.62 4.29
C ARG A 454 -0.79 -24.11 2.96
N PRO A 455 -1.44 -25.29 2.88
CA PRO A 455 -2.00 -25.79 1.64
C PRO A 455 -3.15 -24.94 1.06
N VAL A 456 -3.76 -24.06 1.86
CA VAL A 456 -4.91 -23.25 1.44
C VAL A 456 -4.61 -21.76 1.30
N LEU A 457 -3.39 -21.29 1.65
CA LEU A 457 -3.02 -19.86 1.62
C LEU A 457 -3.24 -19.17 0.27
N ASP A 458 -3.11 -19.89 -0.85
CA ASP A 458 -3.36 -19.31 -2.19
C ASP A 458 -4.84 -18.96 -2.43
N THR A 459 -5.75 -19.59 -1.67
CA THR A 459 -7.20 -19.39 -1.77
C THR A 459 -7.79 -18.65 -0.56
N HIS A 460 -7.17 -18.80 0.61
CA HIS A 460 -7.57 -18.21 1.89
C HIS A 460 -6.36 -17.49 2.50
N SER A 461 -5.91 -16.43 1.84
CA SER A 461 -4.67 -15.71 2.22
C SER A 461 -4.83 -14.87 3.49
N THR A 462 -6.06 -14.52 3.87
CA THR A 462 -6.34 -13.79 5.11
C THR A 462 -6.65 -14.78 6.22
N VAL A 463 -5.75 -14.89 7.19
CA VAL A 463 -5.86 -15.83 8.30
C VAL A 463 -5.94 -15.06 9.62
N TYR A 464 -6.75 -15.55 10.55
CA TYR A 464 -6.84 -15.05 11.92
C TYR A 464 -6.74 -16.22 12.88
N VAL A 465 -5.89 -16.12 13.90
CA VAL A 465 -5.55 -17.23 14.80
C VAL A 465 -5.96 -16.88 16.22
N PHE A 466 -6.82 -17.71 16.78
CA PHE A 466 -7.36 -17.63 18.13
C PHE A 466 -6.71 -18.73 18.99
N PRO A 467 -5.87 -18.36 19.97
CA PRO A 467 -5.38 -19.32 20.95
C PRO A 467 -6.53 -19.81 21.83
N GLU A 468 -6.60 -21.12 22.02
CA GLU A 468 -7.54 -21.79 22.93
C GLU A 468 -6.80 -22.36 24.14
N PRO A 469 -7.44 -22.44 25.31
CA PRO A 469 -6.83 -22.95 26.54
C PRO A 469 -6.22 -24.35 26.41
#